data_AF-A0A9D6K5M8-F1
#
_entry.id   AF-A0A9D6K5M8-F1
#
_cell.length_a   1.000
_cell.length_b   1.000
_cell.length_c   1.000
_cell.angle_alpha   90.00
_cell.angle_beta   90.00
_cell.angle_gamma   90.00
#
_symmetry.space_group_name_H-M   'P 1'
#
loop_
_entity.id
_entity.type
_entity.pdbx_description
1 polymer ?
#
loop_
_entity_poly.entity_id
_entity_poly.type
_entity_poly.pdbx_seq_one_letter_code
_entity_poly.pdbx_strand_id
1 'polypeptide(L)'
;MFMMLMWSVLAFAEEPVFMSPEWAKQTCEEWNKDKVLTENLLEWSKNDKGRGFKMLQVYRKDCPNDPWVELKIQNKDGKVLCALAGEVTQKPDLSVDYIMYADTNRWMEMGKGQYGPMWAMTTGRLKFSGPMWEAMKNMGPFNSFLQLMGKVPSDTKKCNR
;
A
#
# COMPACT_ATOMS: atom_id res chain seq x y z
N MET A 1 48.04 28.68 -4.75
CA MET A 1 47.19 27.87 -3.85
C MET A 1 45.74 28.24 -4.14
N PHE A 2 45.04 27.46 -4.98
CA PHE A 2 43.66 27.73 -5.36
C PHE A 2 42.76 26.78 -4.56
N MET A 3 41.96 27.33 -3.65
CA MET A 3 41.04 26.55 -2.82
C MET A 3 39.74 26.36 -3.59
N MET A 4 39.51 25.15 -4.13
CA MET A 4 38.23 24.76 -4.72
C MET A 4 37.21 24.53 -3.61
N LEU A 5 36.23 25.42 -3.49
CA LEU A 5 35.01 25.20 -2.72
C LEU A 5 34.15 24.17 -3.44
N MET A 6 34.02 22.96 -2.89
CA MET A 6 33.04 21.98 -3.34
C MET A 6 31.66 22.40 -2.81
N TRP A 7 30.79 22.88 -3.70
CA TRP A 7 29.36 22.99 -3.41
C TRP A 7 28.71 21.63 -3.56
N SER A 8 28.32 21.03 -2.44
CA SER A 8 27.45 19.85 -2.42
C SER A 8 26.06 20.26 -2.91
N VAL A 9 25.68 19.84 -4.12
CA VAL A 9 24.31 19.97 -4.59
C VAL A 9 23.47 18.91 -3.88
N LEU A 10 22.59 19.33 -2.97
CA LEU A 10 21.54 18.46 -2.45
C LEU A 10 20.51 18.27 -3.57
N ALA A 11 20.45 17.07 -4.14
CA ALA A 11 19.37 16.69 -5.04
C ALA A 11 18.08 16.53 -4.23
N PHE A 12 17.10 17.42 -4.45
CA PHE A 12 15.74 17.20 -3.97
C PHE A 12 15.08 16.20 -4.92
N ALA A 13 14.84 14.98 -4.45
CA ALA A 13 13.99 14.04 -5.17
C ALA A 13 12.54 14.55 -5.13
N GLU A 14 11.90 14.67 -6.28
CA GLU A 14 10.47 14.99 -6.36
C GLU A 14 9.66 13.86 -5.71
N GLU A 15 8.63 14.20 -4.95
CA GLU A 15 7.75 13.20 -4.33
C GLU A 15 7.05 12.40 -5.44
N PRO A 16 6.96 11.06 -5.32
CA PRO A 16 6.27 10.25 -6.32
C PRO A 16 4.79 10.62 -6.35
N VAL A 17 4.14 10.45 -7.51
CA VAL A 17 2.67 10.60 -7.59
C VAL A 17 2.01 9.54 -6.70
N PHE A 18 0.96 9.92 -5.98
CA PHE A 18 0.26 9.00 -5.08
C PHE A 18 -0.31 7.80 -5.86
N MET A 19 0.01 6.59 -5.38
CA MET A 19 -0.27 5.33 -6.07
C MET A 19 0.42 5.16 -7.44
N SER A 20 1.58 5.80 -7.64
CA SER A 20 2.51 5.43 -8.72
C SER A 20 3.30 4.16 -8.39
N PRO A 21 3.97 3.53 -9.38
CA PRO A 21 4.86 2.40 -9.13
C PRO A 21 6.01 2.73 -8.16
N GLU A 22 6.55 3.94 -8.20
CA GLU A 22 7.59 4.43 -7.28
C GLU A 22 7.05 4.57 -5.87
N TRP A 23 5.85 5.15 -5.72
CA TRP A 23 5.16 5.22 -4.43
C TRP A 23 4.89 3.82 -3.85
N ALA A 24 4.52 2.84 -4.70
CA ALA A 24 4.26 1.48 -4.26
C ALA A 24 5.52 0.81 -3.70
N LYS A 25 6.69 1.04 -4.32
CA LYS A 25 8.00 0.58 -3.80
C LYS A 25 8.30 1.17 -2.43
N GLN A 26 8.12 2.49 -2.26
CA GLN A 26 8.31 3.14 -0.95
C GLN A 26 7.31 2.62 0.10
N THR A 27 6.07 2.36 -0.29
CA THR A 27 5.06 1.75 0.58
C THR A 27 5.46 0.34 1.01
N CYS A 28 6.05 -0.45 0.11
CA CYS A 28 6.58 -1.77 0.41
C CYS A 28 7.71 -1.73 1.44
N GLU A 29 8.60 -0.74 1.34
CA GLU A 29 9.67 -0.51 2.32
C GLU A 29 9.11 -0.10 3.68
N GLU A 30 8.11 0.80 3.71
CA GLU A 30 7.47 1.22 4.95
C GLU A 30 6.64 0.12 5.60
N TRP A 31 5.98 -0.75 4.81
CA TRP A 31 5.35 -1.96 5.32
C TRP A 31 6.35 -2.79 6.14
N ASN A 32 7.55 -3.00 5.59
CA ASN A 32 8.58 -3.82 6.22
C ASN A 32 9.17 -3.22 7.52
N LYS A 33 8.87 -1.95 7.81
CA LYS A 33 9.26 -1.26 9.05
C LYS A 33 8.14 -1.25 10.09
N ASP A 34 6.90 -1.54 9.69
CA ASP A 34 5.74 -1.54 10.58
C ASP A 34 5.61 -2.88 11.32
N LYS A 35 5.75 -2.86 12.64
CA LYS A 35 5.66 -4.07 13.46
C LYS A 35 4.27 -4.72 13.43
N VAL A 36 3.20 -3.92 13.37
CA VAL A 36 1.84 -4.47 13.30
C VAL A 36 1.66 -5.23 11.98
N LEU A 37 2.11 -4.67 10.87
CA LEU A 37 2.02 -5.33 9.57
C LEU A 37 2.94 -6.55 9.48
N THR A 38 4.16 -6.47 10.03
CA THR A 38 5.15 -7.56 9.90
C THR A 38 4.95 -8.70 10.89
N GLU A 39 4.36 -8.47 12.06
CA GLU A 39 4.26 -9.48 13.13
C GLU A 39 2.82 -9.99 13.33
N ASN A 40 1.79 -9.17 13.09
CA ASN A 40 0.40 -9.52 13.42
C ASN A 40 -0.41 -10.09 12.25
N LEU A 41 0.25 -10.38 11.11
CA LEU A 41 -0.40 -10.91 9.91
C LEU A 41 0.00 -12.36 9.59
N LEU A 42 0.69 -13.07 10.50
CA LEU A 42 1.23 -14.40 10.19
C LEU A 42 0.16 -15.40 9.76
N GLU A 43 -0.94 -15.51 10.51
CA GLU A 43 -2.03 -16.43 10.12
C GLU A 43 -2.73 -15.99 8.83
N TRP A 44 -2.91 -14.69 8.62
CA TRP A 44 -3.43 -14.14 7.37
C TRP A 44 -2.55 -14.53 6.18
N SER A 45 -1.22 -14.40 6.32
CA SER A 45 -0.25 -14.68 5.26
C SER A 45 -0.21 -16.13 4.81
N LYS A 46 -0.63 -17.09 5.67
CA LYS A 46 -0.67 -18.52 5.34
C LYS A 46 -1.80 -18.88 4.38
N ASN A 47 -2.86 -18.08 4.28
CA ASN A 47 -3.92 -18.30 3.32
C ASN A 47 -3.54 -17.75 1.92
N ASP A 48 -2.53 -18.34 1.30
CA ASP A 48 -1.97 -17.90 0.01
C ASP A 48 -2.16 -18.91 -1.14
N LYS A 49 -2.91 -20.00 -0.88
CA LYS A 49 -3.07 -21.18 -1.76
C LYS A 49 -1.75 -21.86 -2.15
N GLY A 50 -0.74 -21.80 -1.30
CA GLY A 50 0.57 -22.40 -1.56
C GLY A 50 1.42 -21.64 -2.58
N ARG A 51 1.04 -20.40 -2.92
CA ARG A 51 1.80 -19.55 -3.87
C ARG A 51 3.02 -18.89 -3.23
N GLY A 52 3.10 -18.85 -1.90
CA GLY A 52 4.14 -18.14 -1.15
C GLY A 52 3.91 -16.64 -1.03
N PHE A 53 2.78 -16.11 -1.51
CA PHE A 53 2.44 -14.68 -1.42
C PHE A 53 0.93 -14.42 -1.47
N LYS A 54 0.54 -13.30 -0.86
CA LYS A 54 -0.74 -12.63 -1.09
C LYS A 54 -0.53 -11.36 -1.88
N MET A 55 -1.54 -10.97 -2.64
CA MET A 55 -1.50 -9.80 -3.51
C MET A 55 -2.49 -8.74 -3.03
N LEU A 56 -2.00 -7.52 -2.91
CA LEU A 56 -2.83 -6.33 -2.67
C LEU A 56 -2.74 -5.44 -3.90
N GLN A 57 -3.84 -5.27 -4.62
CA GLN A 57 -3.93 -4.28 -5.70
C GLN A 57 -4.68 -3.06 -5.20
N VAL A 58 -4.08 -1.88 -5.38
CA VAL A 58 -4.67 -0.60 -4.96
C VAL A 58 -4.66 0.41 -6.09
N TYR A 59 -5.71 1.22 -6.15
CA TYR A 59 -5.82 2.31 -7.13
C TYR A 59 -6.72 3.46 -6.67
N ARG A 60 -6.62 4.56 -7.40
CA ARG A 60 -7.42 5.78 -7.23
C ARG A 60 -8.57 5.77 -8.22
N LYS A 61 -9.80 5.88 -7.72
CA LYS A 61 -11.00 5.91 -8.57
C LYS A 61 -11.08 7.21 -9.40
N ASP A 62 -10.58 8.30 -8.85
CA ASP A 62 -10.54 9.63 -9.46
C ASP A 62 -9.36 9.83 -10.44
N CYS A 63 -8.52 8.81 -10.65
CA CYS A 63 -7.53 8.74 -11.73
C CYS A 63 -7.77 7.49 -12.60
N PRO A 64 -8.82 7.45 -13.44
CA PRO A 64 -9.25 6.23 -14.12
C PRO A 64 -8.27 5.69 -15.18
N ASN A 65 -7.32 6.53 -15.64
CA ASN A 65 -6.32 6.15 -16.66
C ASN A 65 -4.98 5.70 -16.04
N ASP A 66 -4.84 5.83 -14.73
CA ASP A 66 -3.61 5.45 -14.04
C ASP A 66 -3.47 3.93 -13.99
N PRO A 67 -2.24 3.40 -14.13
CA PRO A 67 -1.99 2.00 -13.83
C PRO A 67 -2.31 1.76 -12.35
N TRP A 68 -2.90 0.60 -12.07
CA TRP A 68 -3.03 0.14 -10.70
C TRP A 68 -1.66 -0.31 -10.20
N VAL A 69 -1.48 -0.27 -8.88
CA VAL A 69 -0.27 -0.79 -8.26
C VAL A 69 -0.56 -2.02 -7.42
N GLU A 70 0.47 -2.81 -7.24
CA GLU A 70 0.44 -4.11 -6.58
C GLU A 70 1.50 -4.17 -5.49
N LEU A 71 1.15 -4.79 -4.36
CA LEU A 71 2.09 -5.24 -3.33
C LEU A 71 1.99 -6.77 -3.22
N LYS A 72 3.12 -7.48 -3.35
CA LYS A 72 3.21 -8.91 -3.04
C LYS A 72 3.77 -9.08 -1.63
N ILE A 73 2.93 -9.63 -0.75
CA ILE A 73 3.22 -9.82 0.66
C ILE A 73 3.51 -11.29 0.91
N GLN A 74 4.65 -11.60 1.53
CA GLN A 74 5.15 -12.94 1.75
C GLN A 74 5.35 -13.20 3.24
N ASN A 75 5.12 -14.45 3.66
CA ASN A 75 5.63 -14.94 4.93
C ASN A 75 7.08 -15.39 4.74
N LYS A 76 8.01 -14.67 5.34
CA LYS A 76 9.43 -15.00 5.32
C LYS A 76 9.96 -15.03 6.75
N ASP A 77 10.46 -16.19 7.16
CA ASP A 77 11.10 -16.41 8.47
C ASP A 77 10.23 -15.95 9.66
N GLY A 78 8.91 -16.19 9.57
CA GLY A 78 7.97 -15.79 10.61
C GLY A 78 7.68 -14.28 10.65
N LYS A 79 7.94 -13.56 9.56
CA LYS A 79 7.52 -12.18 9.35
C LYS A 79 6.76 -12.01 8.03
N VAL A 80 5.77 -11.14 8.06
CA VAL A 80 4.95 -10.81 6.89
C VAL A 80 5.54 -9.59 6.18
N LEU A 81 6.35 -9.83 5.16
CA LEU A 81 7.12 -8.81 4.47
C LEU A 81 6.53 -8.51 3.09
N CYS A 82 6.51 -7.24 2.70
CA CYS A 82 6.34 -6.87 1.32
C CYS A 82 7.64 -7.18 0.55
N ALA A 83 7.55 -8.06 -0.45
CA ALA A 83 8.69 -8.57 -1.22
C ALA A 83 8.83 -7.91 -2.59
N LEU A 84 7.72 -7.48 -3.18
CA LEU A 84 7.68 -6.82 -4.48
C LEU A 84 6.55 -5.79 -4.49
N ALA A 85 6.82 -4.65 -5.13
CA ALA A 85 5.81 -3.63 -5.37
C ALA A 85 6.06 -2.86 -6.67
N GLY A 86 4.98 -2.42 -7.32
CA GLY A 86 5.04 -1.68 -8.58
C GLY A 86 3.73 -1.75 -9.35
N GLU A 87 3.80 -1.62 -10.68
CA GLU A 87 2.64 -1.83 -11.55
C GLU A 87 2.06 -3.24 -11.40
N VAL A 88 0.75 -3.38 -11.59
CA VAL A 88 0.07 -4.68 -11.63
C VAL A 88 0.70 -5.57 -12.70
N THR A 89 1.08 -6.80 -12.29
CA THR A 89 1.72 -7.78 -13.19
C THR A 89 0.78 -8.91 -13.59
N GLN A 90 -0.29 -9.13 -12.84
CA GLN A 90 -1.21 -10.25 -13.04
C GLN A 90 -2.58 -9.98 -12.39
N LYS A 91 -3.58 -10.80 -12.71
CA LYS A 91 -4.89 -10.73 -12.06
C LYS A 91 -4.83 -11.37 -10.66
N PRO A 92 -5.46 -10.77 -9.63
CA PRO A 92 -5.51 -11.34 -8.29
C PRO A 92 -6.51 -12.52 -8.22
N ASP A 93 -6.21 -13.51 -7.38
CA ASP A 93 -7.18 -14.56 -7.00
C ASP A 93 -8.00 -14.07 -5.80
N LEU A 94 -9.17 -13.50 -6.05
CA LEU A 94 -10.01 -12.85 -5.02
C LEU A 94 -10.54 -13.78 -3.91
N SER A 95 -10.23 -15.07 -3.95
CA SER A 95 -10.47 -15.97 -2.81
C SER A 95 -9.37 -15.92 -1.76
N VAL A 96 -8.23 -15.28 -2.06
CA VAL A 96 -7.08 -15.08 -1.14
C VAL A 96 -6.40 -13.72 -1.28
N ASP A 97 -6.59 -13.02 -2.38
CA ASP A 97 -6.02 -11.71 -2.70
C ASP A 97 -7.06 -10.58 -2.57
N TYR A 98 -6.59 -9.35 -2.68
CA TYR A 98 -7.38 -8.16 -2.40
C TYR A 98 -7.25 -7.11 -3.50
N ILE A 99 -8.38 -6.49 -3.84
CA ILE A 99 -8.43 -5.23 -4.59
C ILE A 99 -9.07 -4.19 -3.68
N MET A 100 -8.45 -3.02 -3.55
CA MET A 100 -8.97 -1.90 -2.78
C MET A 100 -8.88 -0.60 -3.58
N TYR A 101 -9.94 0.20 -3.54
CA TYR A 101 -9.94 1.49 -4.21
C TYR A 101 -10.85 2.50 -3.54
N ALA A 102 -10.48 3.77 -3.71
CA ALA A 102 -11.20 4.92 -3.22
C ALA A 102 -10.81 6.16 -4.04
N ASP A 103 -11.51 7.27 -3.85
CA ASP A 103 -11.02 8.57 -4.32
C ASP A 103 -9.81 9.00 -3.47
N THR A 104 -8.92 9.80 -4.05
CA THR A 104 -7.69 10.29 -3.40
C THR A 104 -7.94 10.89 -2.01
N ASN A 105 -8.96 11.74 -1.89
CA ASN A 105 -9.28 12.36 -0.60
C ASN A 105 -9.64 11.31 0.47
N ARG A 106 -10.36 10.24 0.12
CA ARG A 106 -10.71 9.15 1.04
C ARG A 106 -9.52 8.33 1.44
N TRP A 107 -8.61 8.05 0.51
CA TRP A 107 -7.32 7.45 0.83
C TRP A 107 -6.55 8.29 1.85
N MET A 108 -6.51 9.61 1.68
CA MET A 108 -5.83 10.51 2.60
C MET A 108 -6.53 10.65 3.97
N GLU A 109 -7.86 10.66 4.02
CA GLU A 109 -8.63 10.64 5.28
C GLU A 109 -8.31 9.38 6.09
N MET A 110 -8.29 8.21 5.43
CA MET A 110 -7.93 6.93 6.05
C MET A 110 -6.45 6.89 6.45
N GLY A 111 -5.56 7.40 5.59
CA GLY A 111 -4.14 7.55 5.84
C GLY A 111 -3.82 8.34 7.11
N LYS A 112 -4.61 9.38 7.38
CA LYS A 112 -4.54 10.21 8.59
C LYS A 112 -5.21 9.58 9.81
N GLY A 113 -5.83 8.41 9.67
CA GLY A 113 -6.57 7.74 10.73
C GLY A 113 -7.85 8.46 11.16
N GLN A 114 -8.46 9.28 10.30
CA GLN A 114 -9.70 9.99 10.66
C GLN A 114 -10.87 9.04 10.96
N TYR A 115 -10.84 7.86 10.35
CA TYR A 115 -11.76 6.76 10.63
C TYR A 115 -11.11 5.43 10.22
N GLY A 116 -11.53 4.32 10.83
CA GLY A 116 -10.98 3.00 10.56
C GLY A 116 -11.61 2.28 9.36
N PRO A 117 -11.08 1.09 8.99
CA PRO A 117 -11.52 0.35 7.82
C PRO A 117 -13.02 -0.02 7.86
N MET A 118 -13.58 -0.28 9.04
CA MET A 118 -14.97 -0.68 9.19
C MET A 118 -15.90 0.45 8.72
N TRP A 119 -15.68 1.67 9.20
CA TRP A 119 -16.43 2.85 8.77
C TRP A 119 -16.21 3.12 7.27
N ALA A 120 -14.97 3.01 6.80
CA ALA A 120 -14.65 3.23 5.40
C ALA A 120 -15.43 2.29 4.47
N MET A 121 -15.51 1.00 4.83
CA MET A 121 -16.23 -0.01 4.05
C MET A 121 -17.75 0.13 4.16
N THR A 122 -18.31 0.30 5.36
CA THR A 122 -19.76 0.39 5.55
C THR A 122 -20.37 1.64 4.93
N THR A 123 -19.63 2.75 4.91
CA THR A 123 -20.05 3.99 4.22
C THR A 123 -19.70 4.00 2.72
N GLY A 124 -19.03 2.96 2.23
CA GLY A 124 -18.62 2.84 0.83
C GLY A 124 -17.52 3.81 0.40
N ARG A 125 -16.83 4.46 1.35
CA ARG A 125 -15.66 5.33 1.11
C ARG A 125 -14.42 4.54 0.69
N LEU A 126 -14.32 3.29 1.12
CA LEU A 126 -13.38 2.30 0.62
C LEU A 126 -14.17 1.19 -0.05
N LYS A 127 -13.83 0.88 -1.30
CA LYS A 127 -14.31 -0.30 -1.99
C LYS A 127 -13.27 -1.39 -1.88
N PHE A 128 -13.76 -2.60 -1.65
CA PHE A 128 -12.94 -3.74 -1.28
C PHE A 128 -13.49 -4.99 -1.98
N SER A 129 -12.60 -5.78 -2.58
CA SER A 129 -12.89 -7.12 -3.09
C SER A 129 -11.83 -8.08 -2.57
N GLY A 130 -12.27 -9.22 -2.03
CA GLY A 130 -11.40 -10.22 -1.41
C GLY A 130 -12.10 -10.94 -0.26
N PRO A 131 -11.39 -11.78 0.52
CA PRO A 131 -11.94 -12.50 1.66
C PRO A 131 -12.36 -11.58 2.81
N MET A 132 -13.61 -11.09 2.77
CA MET A 132 -14.14 -10.10 3.73
C MET A 132 -14.00 -10.57 5.19
N TRP A 133 -14.36 -11.82 5.48
CA TRP A 133 -14.23 -12.39 6.83
C TRP A 133 -12.80 -12.42 7.34
N GLU A 134 -11.84 -12.65 6.44
CA GLU A 134 -10.42 -12.63 6.78
C GLU A 134 -9.94 -11.21 7.09
N ALA A 135 -10.35 -10.23 6.29
CA ALA A 135 -10.05 -8.82 6.55
C ALA A 135 -10.65 -8.35 7.89
N MET A 136 -11.89 -8.76 8.20
CA MET A 136 -12.54 -8.44 9.48
C MET A 136 -11.85 -9.06 10.69
N LYS A 137 -11.22 -10.23 10.56
CA LYS A 137 -10.40 -10.82 11.64
C LYS A 137 -9.08 -10.08 11.86
N ASN A 138 -8.61 -9.36 10.85
CA ASN A 138 -7.33 -8.64 10.85
C ASN A 138 -7.51 -7.11 10.84
N MET A 139 -8.55 -6.60 11.51
CA MET A 139 -8.92 -5.18 11.49
C MET A 139 -7.82 -4.24 12.00
N GLY A 140 -7.03 -4.66 12.98
CA GLY A 140 -5.88 -3.89 13.48
C GLY A 140 -4.83 -3.68 12.38
N PRO A 141 -4.22 -4.76 11.85
CA PRO A 141 -3.31 -4.67 10.71
C PRO A 141 -3.91 -3.98 9.48
N PHE A 142 -5.19 -4.21 9.18
CA PHE A 142 -5.85 -3.51 8.08
C PHE A 142 -5.88 -1.99 8.32
N ASN A 143 -6.15 -1.54 9.55
CA ASN A 143 -6.05 -0.12 9.88
C ASN A 143 -4.61 0.42 9.71
N SER A 144 -3.59 -0.33 10.14
CA SER A 144 -2.18 0.03 9.92
C SER A 144 -1.85 0.17 8.43
N PHE A 145 -2.36 -0.75 7.59
CA PHE A 145 -2.20 -0.66 6.13
C PHE A 145 -2.86 0.59 5.56
N LEU A 146 -4.09 0.92 5.99
CA LEU A 146 -4.75 2.15 5.53
C LEU A 146 -3.98 3.40 5.95
N GLN A 147 -3.43 3.44 7.16
CA GLN A 147 -2.60 4.54 7.63
C GLN A 147 -1.29 4.67 6.83
N LEU A 148 -0.69 3.53 6.46
CA LEU A 148 0.49 3.49 5.60
C LEU A 148 0.28 4.25 4.28
N MET A 149 -0.92 4.16 3.70
CA MET A 149 -1.26 4.83 2.46
C MET A 149 -1.04 6.35 2.52
N GLY A 150 -1.30 6.98 3.67
CA GLY A 150 -1.10 8.42 3.86
C GLY A 150 0.24 8.80 4.52
N LYS A 151 1.05 7.82 4.93
CA LYS A 151 2.35 8.04 5.57
C LYS A 151 3.46 8.28 4.55
N VAL A 152 3.39 7.62 3.41
CA VAL A 152 4.41 7.73 2.35
C VAL A 152 4.24 9.07 1.62
N PRO A 153 5.26 9.95 1.61
CA PRO A 153 5.20 11.23 0.90
C PRO A 153 4.82 11.05 -0.57
N SER A 154 3.91 11.89 -1.07
CA SER A 154 3.41 11.77 -2.45
C SER A 154 2.65 13.00 -2.94
N ASP A 155 2.76 13.26 -4.25
CA ASP A 155 1.90 14.22 -4.95
C ASP A 155 0.50 13.62 -5.18
N THR A 156 -0.47 14.13 -4.43
CA THR A 156 -1.87 13.72 -4.51
C THR A 156 -2.69 14.58 -5.48
N LYS A 157 -2.11 15.64 -6.05
CA LYS A 157 -2.80 16.61 -6.91
C LYS A 157 -2.77 16.22 -8.38
N LYS A 158 -1.90 15.28 -8.76
CA LYS A 158 -1.75 14.79 -10.13
C LYS A 158 -2.18 13.33 -10.23
N CYS A 159 -2.58 12.92 -11.43
CA CYS A 159 -2.62 11.52 -11.83
C CYS A 159 -1.29 11.17 -12.54
N ASN A 160 -1.00 9.89 -12.69
CA ASN A 160 0.22 9.39 -13.36
C ASN A 160 0.19 9.58 -14.88
N ARG A 161 -0.99 9.80 -15.48
CA ARG A 161 -1.20 10.01 -16.91
C ARG A 161 -2.15 11.16 -17.22
#